data_AF-A0A2Z6D3S5-F1
#
_entry.id   AF-A0A2Z6D3S5-F1
#
_cell.length_a   1.000
_cell.length_b   1.000
_cell.length_c   1.000
_cell.angle_alpha   90.00
_cell.angle_beta   90.00
_cell.angle_gamma   90.00
#
_symmetry.space_group_name_H-M   'P 1'
#
loop_
_entity.id
_entity.type
_entity.pdbx_description
1 polymer ?
#
loop_
_entity_poly.entity_id
_entity_poly.type
_entity_poly.pdbx_seq_one_letter_code
_entity_poly.pdbx_strand_id
1 'polypeptide(L)'
;MDKPNIFDNTKQKLQNSRWPIWLPYPSCWLKSLVLMVFLGLITFVCENFIRVGYGVARFINSPELFGILLITTILSPILFIAFTHHYLHLIFSRFISDIQAPEIGIVKGLVPKLMSWWEGLYAWLVIVLSSLVACLICTMLLPIFGLSYAKPPETYTGFEKQILVIFGIVWLIQGSLIYQIDYLVRQRLISVYSGNKNI
;
A
#
# COMPACT_ATOMS: atom_id res chain seq x y z
N MET A 1 -17.77 -25.65 21.84
CA MET A 1 -16.86 -24.50 21.66
C MET A 1 -17.58 -23.51 20.78
N ASP A 2 -18.15 -22.47 21.39
CA ASP A 2 -18.88 -21.43 20.68
C ASP A 2 -17.92 -20.62 19.82
N LYS A 3 -18.32 -20.35 18.57
CA LYS A 3 -17.56 -19.50 17.66
C LYS A 3 -17.48 -18.10 18.29
N PRO A 4 -16.29 -17.50 18.46
CA PRO A 4 -16.20 -16.13 18.92
C PRO A 4 -16.97 -15.24 17.94
N ASN A 5 -17.99 -14.55 18.44
CA ASN A 5 -18.83 -13.69 17.64
C ASN A 5 -18.03 -12.43 17.27
N ILE A 6 -17.39 -12.48 16.11
CA ILE A 6 -16.47 -11.45 15.57
C ILE A 6 -17.11 -10.04 15.63
N PHE A 7 -18.44 -9.99 15.50
CA PHE A 7 -19.25 -8.78 15.53
C PHE A 7 -19.28 -8.08 16.90
N ASP A 8 -19.25 -8.82 18.00
CA ASP A 8 -19.31 -8.22 19.35
C ASP A 8 -17.96 -7.59 19.73
N ASN A 9 -16.86 -8.25 19.36
CA ASN A 9 -15.50 -7.76 19.62
C ASN A 9 -15.16 -6.48 18.84
N THR A 10 -15.69 -6.33 17.61
CA THR A 10 -15.47 -5.11 16.81
C THR A 10 -16.27 -3.92 17.33
N LYS A 11 -17.51 -4.15 17.77
CA LYS A 11 -18.37 -3.10 18.34
C LYS A 11 -17.82 -2.58 19.68
N GLN A 12 -17.31 -3.49 20.53
CA GLN A 12 -16.71 -3.16 21.82
C GLN A 12 -15.38 -2.39 21.68
N LYS A 13 -14.55 -2.73 20.68
CA LYS A 13 -13.29 -2.01 20.39
C LYS A 13 -13.53 -0.57 19.91
N LEU A 14 -14.65 -0.32 19.24
CA LEU A 14 -15.07 1.01 18.76
C LEU A 14 -15.49 1.92 19.93
N GLN A 15 -16.29 1.40 20.86
CA GLN A 15 -16.76 2.19 22.02
C GLN A 15 -15.64 2.58 22.99
N ASN A 16 -14.55 1.81 23.04
CA ASN A 16 -13.43 2.04 23.97
C ASN A 16 -12.19 2.69 23.35
N SER A 17 -12.15 2.95 22.04
CA SER A 17 -10.98 3.59 21.43
C SER A 17 -11.03 5.10 21.60
N ARG A 18 -10.26 5.64 22.56
CA ARG A 18 -10.02 7.09 22.74
C ARG A 18 -9.15 7.70 21.63
N TRP A 19 -8.93 7.00 20.51
CA TRP A 19 -8.03 7.45 19.46
C TRP A 19 -8.72 8.52 18.59
N PRO A 20 -8.06 9.65 18.32
CA PRO A 20 -8.64 10.69 17.49
C PRO A 20 -8.83 10.23 16.05
N ILE A 21 -10.00 10.53 15.46
CA ILE A 21 -10.36 10.14 14.09
C ILE A 21 -9.40 10.73 13.05
N TRP A 22 -8.86 11.91 13.31
CA TRP A 22 -7.95 12.64 12.41
C TRP A 22 -6.52 12.08 12.39
N LEU A 23 -6.14 11.26 13.38
CA LEU A 23 -4.84 10.60 13.41
C LEU A 23 -5.00 9.15 12.91
N PRO A 24 -4.23 8.70 11.91
CA PRO A 24 -4.34 7.34 11.42
C PRO A 24 -4.11 6.31 12.54
N TYR A 25 -4.91 5.25 12.56
CA TYR A 25 -4.74 4.16 13.51
C TYR A 25 -3.38 3.48 13.30
N PRO A 26 -2.75 2.90 14.34
CA PRO A 26 -1.45 2.22 14.22
C PRO A 26 -1.40 1.14 13.12
N SER A 27 -2.51 0.45 12.87
CA SER A 27 -2.63 -0.52 11.78
C SER A 27 -2.46 0.13 10.39
N CYS A 28 -2.94 1.35 10.19
CA CYS A 28 -2.81 2.10 8.94
C CYS A 28 -1.37 2.57 8.71
N TRP A 29 -0.67 2.98 9.77
CA TRP A 29 0.76 3.28 9.73
C TRP A 29 1.59 2.04 9.36
N LEU A 30 1.28 0.89 9.97
CA LEU A 30 1.97 -0.36 9.66
C LEU A 30 1.74 -0.77 8.20
N LYS A 31 0.50 -0.69 7.69
CA LYS A 31 0.20 -0.95 6.27
C LYS A 31 1.01 -0.04 5.34
N SER A 32 1.09 1.25 5.66
CA SER A 32 1.89 2.24 4.89
C SER A 32 3.38 1.92 4.93
N LEU A 33 3.94 1.57 6.10
CA LEU A 33 5.34 1.16 6.27
C LEU A 33 5.68 -0.08 5.45
N VAL A 34 4.84 -1.12 5.52
CA VAL A 34 5.02 -2.34 4.71
C VAL A 34 5.00 -1.98 3.23
N LEU A 35 4.04 -1.15 2.80
CA LEU A 35 3.93 -0.70 1.42
C LEU A 35 5.15 0.12 0.97
N MET A 36 5.77 0.90 1.86
CA MET A 36 7.00 1.63 1.56
C MET A 36 8.17 0.69 1.25
N VAL A 37 8.27 -0.43 1.96
CA VAL A 37 9.27 -1.48 1.65
C VAL A 37 8.99 -2.10 0.29
N PHE A 38 7.72 -2.39 -0.02
CA PHE A 38 7.34 -2.85 -1.37
C PHE A 38 7.67 -1.82 -2.44
N LEU A 39 7.42 -0.54 -2.19
CA LEU A 39 7.78 0.52 -3.11
C LEU A 39 9.28 0.51 -3.39
N GLY A 40 10.11 0.35 -2.35
CA GLY A 40 11.56 0.21 -2.48
C GLY A 40 11.97 -0.97 -3.36
N LEU A 41 11.32 -2.13 -3.18
CA LEU A 41 11.53 -3.31 -4.03
C LEU A 41 11.09 -3.03 -5.48
N ILE A 42 9.94 -2.39 -5.68
CA ILE A 42 9.42 -2.03 -6.99
C ILE A 42 10.37 -1.06 -7.69
N THR A 43 10.86 -0.02 -7.01
CA THR A 43 11.85 0.91 -7.59
C THR A 43 13.14 0.20 -7.95
N PHE A 44 13.64 -0.69 -7.09
CA PHE A 44 14.83 -1.49 -7.39
C PHE A 44 14.63 -2.37 -8.63
N VAL A 45 13.50 -3.09 -8.72
CA VAL A 45 13.19 -3.92 -9.89
C VAL A 45 13.02 -3.06 -11.13
N CYS A 46 12.32 -1.93 -11.04
CA CYS A 46 12.10 -1.00 -12.15
C CYS A 46 13.41 -0.40 -12.67
N GLU A 47 14.33 0.02 -11.81
CA GLU A 47 15.64 0.56 -12.22
C GLU A 47 16.44 -0.47 -13.01
N ASN A 48 16.51 -1.71 -12.51
CA ASN A 48 17.15 -2.81 -13.21
C ASN A 48 16.43 -3.14 -14.52
N PHE A 49 15.10 -3.14 -14.50
CA PHE A 49 14.29 -3.43 -15.68
C PHE A 49 14.41 -2.35 -16.74
N ILE A 50 14.49 -1.06 -16.40
CA ILE A 50 14.71 0.04 -17.36
C ILE A 50 16.08 -0.14 -18.04
N ARG A 51 17.12 -0.47 -17.26
CA ARG A 51 18.47 -0.70 -17.78
C ARG A 51 18.52 -1.83 -18.81
N VAL A 52 17.80 -2.93 -18.56
CA VAL A 52 17.65 -4.06 -19.49
C VAL A 52 16.65 -3.74 -20.60
N GLY A 53 15.60 -3.00 -20.27
CA GLY A 53 14.45 -2.67 -21.10
C GLY A 53 14.79 -1.75 -22.26
N TYR A 54 15.77 -0.86 -22.11
CA TYR A 54 16.33 -0.13 -23.27
C TYR A 54 16.90 -1.06 -24.33
N GLY A 55 17.47 -2.20 -23.93
CA GLY A 55 17.91 -3.25 -24.85
C GLY A 55 16.73 -3.96 -25.51
N VAL A 56 15.74 -4.36 -24.71
CA VAL A 56 14.53 -5.08 -25.19
C VAL A 56 13.66 -4.20 -26.10
N ALA A 57 13.54 -2.90 -25.83
CA ALA A 57 12.79 -1.95 -26.65
C ALA A 57 13.37 -1.81 -28.06
N ARG A 58 14.69 -2.02 -28.24
CA ARG A 58 15.30 -2.10 -29.58
C ARG A 58 14.95 -3.37 -30.35
N PHE A 59 14.58 -4.45 -29.65
CA PHE A 59 14.17 -5.71 -30.29
C PHE A 59 12.68 -5.73 -30.68
N ILE A 60 11.87 -4.85 -30.10
CA ILE A 60 10.43 -4.78 -30.37
C ILE A 60 10.18 -3.77 -31.48
N ASN A 61 10.12 -4.25 -32.72
CA ASN A 61 9.84 -3.42 -33.91
C ASN A 61 8.36 -3.02 -34.08
N SER A 62 7.47 -3.56 -33.25
CA SER A 62 6.01 -3.32 -33.35
C SER A 62 5.50 -2.51 -32.14
N PRO A 63 4.86 -1.36 -32.34
CA PRO A 63 4.32 -0.54 -31.26
C PRO A 63 3.24 -1.29 -30.43
N GLU A 64 2.55 -2.26 -31.02
CA GLU A 64 1.51 -3.06 -30.36
C GLU A 64 2.10 -3.96 -29.26
N LEU A 65 3.17 -4.69 -29.57
CA LEU A 65 3.86 -5.52 -28.58
C LEU A 65 4.48 -4.68 -27.46
N PHE A 66 4.98 -3.48 -27.78
CA PHE A 66 5.46 -2.54 -26.77
C PHE A 66 4.33 -2.11 -25.83
N GLY A 67 3.15 -1.79 -26.38
CA GLY A 67 1.96 -1.47 -25.60
C GLY A 67 1.53 -2.61 -24.66
N ILE A 68 1.47 -3.85 -25.16
CA ILE A 68 1.11 -5.03 -24.36
C ILE A 68 2.10 -5.24 -23.22
N LEU A 69 3.40 -5.15 -23.50
CA LEU A 69 4.43 -5.30 -22.48
C LEU A 69 4.35 -4.19 -21.42
N LEU A 70 4.14 -2.95 -21.83
CA LEU A 70 4.00 -1.81 -20.92
C LEU A 70 2.79 -1.97 -19.99
N ILE A 71 1.63 -2.35 -20.52
CA ILE A 71 0.43 -2.63 -19.71
C ILE A 71 0.70 -3.78 -18.73
N THR A 72 1.31 -4.86 -19.20
CA THR A 72 1.63 -6.03 -18.37
C THR A 72 2.59 -5.65 -17.24
N THR A 73 3.62 -4.86 -17.53
CA THR A 73 4.57 -4.36 -16.52
C THR A 73 3.87 -3.49 -15.49
N ILE A 74 2.98 -2.57 -15.90
CA ILE A 74 2.23 -1.69 -14.98
C ILE A 74 1.26 -2.47 -14.08
N LEU A 75 0.65 -3.55 -14.58
CA LEU A 75 -0.31 -4.35 -13.82
C LEU A 75 0.35 -5.43 -12.96
N SER A 76 1.58 -5.85 -13.29
CA SER A 76 2.32 -6.89 -12.57
C SER A 76 2.45 -6.67 -11.05
N PRO A 77 2.59 -5.44 -10.51
CA PRO A 77 2.70 -5.23 -9.07
C PRO A 77 1.42 -5.62 -8.32
N ILE A 78 0.25 -5.51 -8.96
CA ILE A 78 -1.04 -5.89 -8.35
C ILE A 78 -1.01 -7.38 -7.99
N LEU A 79 -0.54 -8.22 -8.92
CA LEU A 79 -0.38 -9.66 -8.69
C LEU A 79 0.56 -9.91 -7.51
N PHE A 80 1.74 -9.28 -7.55
CA PHE A 80 2.76 -9.49 -6.53
C PHE A 80 2.28 -9.08 -5.14
N ILE A 81 1.62 -7.94 -5.01
CA ILE A 81 1.09 -7.45 -3.74
C ILE A 81 -0.06 -8.34 -3.25
N ALA A 82 -1.00 -8.74 -4.11
CA ALA A 82 -2.12 -9.61 -3.73
C ALA A 82 -1.65 -10.98 -3.22
N PHE A 83 -0.70 -11.60 -3.92
CA PHE A 83 -0.11 -12.87 -3.48
C PHE A 83 0.68 -12.70 -2.18
N THR A 84 1.51 -11.65 -2.06
CA THR A 84 2.29 -11.45 -0.83
C THR A 84 1.38 -11.18 0.36
N HIS A 85 0.31 -10.40 0.19
CA HIS A 85 -0.68 -10.18 1.23
C HIS A 85 -1.33 -11.49 1.68
N HIS A 86 -1.73 -12.35 0.72
CA HIS A 86 -2.30 -13.67 1.01
C HIS A 86 -1.34 -14.58 1.77
N TYR A 87 -0.06 -14.65 1.33
CA TYR A 87 0.95 -15.48 1.99
C TYR A 87 1.34 -14.95 3.37
N LEU A 88 1.49 -13.62 3.53
CA LEU A 88 1.72 -13.00 4.83
C LEU A 88 0.60 -13.35 5.79
N HIS A 89 -0.66 -13.25 5.35
CA HIS A 89 -1.80 -13.64 6.17
C HIS A 89 -1.75 -15.13 6.54
N LEU A 90 -1.40 -16.02 5.62
CA LEU A 90 -1.28 -17.45 5.89
C LEU A 90 -0.19 -17.72 6.95
N ILE A 91 0.95 -17.04 6.86
CA ILE A 91 2.05 -17.11 7.84
C ILE A 91 1.58 -16.55 9.19
N PHE A 92 1.05 -15.33 9.23
CA PHE A 92 0.57 -14.73 10.49
C PHE A 92 -0.54 -15.54 11.13
N SER A 93 -1.44 -16.15 10.35
CA SER A 93 -2.47 -17.06 10.87
C SER A 93 -1.94 -18.30 11.55
N ARG A 94 -0.72 -18.71 11.20
CA ARG A 94 -0.07 -19.90 11.75
C ARG A 94 0.80 -19.59 12.96
N PHE A 95 1.41 -18.40 12.99
CA PHE A 95 2.37 -18.02 14.03
C PHE A 95 1.82 -17.04 15.07
N ILE A 96 0.88 -16.17 14.70
CA ILE A 96 0.35 -15.11 15.58
C ILE A 96 -1.15 -14.89 15.34
N SER A 97 -1.95 -15.83 15.83
CA SER A 97 -3.42 -15.79 15.71
C SER A 97 -4.05 -14.54 16.32
N ASP A 98 -3.43 -13.94 17.35
CA ASP A 98 -3.96 -12.79 18.09
C ASP A 98 -3.79 -11.43 17.39
N ILE A 99 -2.92 -11.32 16.37
CA ILE A 99 -2.71 -10.06 15.62
C ILE A 99 -3.67 -9.94 14.42
N GLN A 100 -4.47 -10.97 14.14
CA GLN A 100 -5.42 -10.92 13.03
C GLN A 100 -6.46 -9.82 13.23
N ALA A 101 -6.53 -8.92 12.25
CA ALA A 101 -7.63 -7.99 12.17
C ALA A 101 -8.94 -8.80 11.99
N PRO A 102 -9.98 -8.58 12.83
CA PRO A 102 -11.23 -9.35 12.81
C PRO A 102 -11.99 -9.25 11.47
N GLU A 103 -11.59 -8.31 10.62
CA GLU A 103 -12.13 -8.06 9.28
C GLU A 103 -11.75 -9.18 8.28
N ILE A 104 -10.71 -9.97 8.58
CA ILE A 104 -10.13 -10.95 7.66
C ILE A 104 -10.38 -12.33 8.26
N GLY A 105 -11.51 -12.96 7.90
CA GLY A 105 -11.86 -14.30 8.35
C GLY A 105 -10.79 -15.35 8.01
N ILE A 106 -10.92 -16.56 8.56
CA ILE A 106 -9.94 -17.65 8.41
C ILE A 106 -9.59 -17.90 6.93
N VAL A 107 -8.33 -17.65 6.57
CA VAL A 107 -7.80 -17.90 5.22
C VAL A 107 -7.33 -19.36 5.14
N LYS A 108 -7.86 -20.11 4.15
CA LYS A 108 -7.47 -21.49 3.84
C LYS A 108 -7.23 -21.58 2.34
N GLY A 109 -6.15 -22.26 1.93
CA GLY A 109 -5.80 -22.52 0.54
C GLY A 109 -4.63 -21.68 0.01
N LEU A 110 -4.05 -22.13 -1.10
CA LEU A 110 -2.87 -21.52 -1.75
C LEU A 110 -3.24 -20.35 -2.68
N VAL A 111 -4.51 -20.23 -3.07
CA VAL A 111 -4.98 -19.22 -4.04
C VAL A 111 -5.57 -18.02 -3.29
N PRO A 112 -5.21 -16.78 -3.68
CA PRO A 112 -5.77 -15.56 -3.09
C PRO A 112 -7.28 -15.49 -3.29
N LYS A 113 -8.00 -15.23 -2.20
CA LYS A 113 -9.44 -14.95 -2.25
C LYS A 113 -9.69 -13.55 -2.82
N LEU A 114 -10.92 -13.27 -3.24
CA LEU A 114 -11.33 -11.96 -3.79
C LEU A 114 -10.92 -10.78 -2.88
N MET A 115 -10.96 -10.96 -1.56
CA MET A 115 -10.52 -9.95 -0.60
C MET A 115 -9.03 -9.61 -0.74
N SER A 116 -8.16 -10.60 -0.97
CA SER A 116 -6.72 -10.38 -1.16
C SER A 116 -6.41 -9.69 -2.49
N TRP A 117 -7.21 -9.95 -3.52
CA TRP A 117 -7.14 -9.21 -4.79
C TRP A 117 -7.52 -7.75 -4.60
N TRP A 118 -8.59 -7.50 -3.86
CA TRP A 118 -9.00 -6.13 -3.50
C TRP A 118 -7.92 -5.40 -2.72
N GLU A 119 -7.30 -6.07 -1.75
CA GLU A 119 -6.19 -5.50 -0.97
C GLU A 119 -4.97 -5.19 -1.84
N GLY A 120 -4.64 -6.06 -2.81
CA GLY A 120 -3.58 -5.80 -3.78
C GLY A 120 -3.87 -4.60 -4.69
N LEU A 121 -5.09 -4.50 -5.21
CA LEU A 121 -5.54 -3.38 -6.04
C LEU A 121 -5.54 -2.07 -5.25
N TYR A 122 -6.08 -2.10 -4.03
CA TYR A 122 -6.12 -0.93 -3.15
C TYR A 122 -4.72 -0.47 -2.76
N ALA A 123 -3.82 -1.40 -2.41
CA ALA A 123 -2.42 -1.08 -2.12
C ALA A 123 -1.71 -0.45 -3.32
N TRP A 124 -1.98 -0.93 -4.54
CA TRP A 124 -1.46 -0.31 -5.76
C TRP A 124 -1.98 1.12 -5.95
N LEU A 125 -3.28 1.33 -5.73
CA LEU A 125 -3.87 2.67 -5.75
C LEU A 125 -3.22 3.60 -4.71
N VAL A 126 -2.96 3.11 -3.48
CA VAL A 126 -2.25 3.87 -2.45
C VAL A 126 -0.84 4.24 -2.92
N ILE A 127 -0.08 3.31 -3.51
CA ILE A 127 1.25 3.61 -4.07
C ILE A 127 1.17 4.75 -5.07
N VAL A 128 0.24 4.68 -6.03
CA VAL A 128 0.11 5.68 -7.10
C VAL A 128 -0.27 7.04 -6.52
N LEU A 129 -1.31 7.09 -5.70
CA LEU A 129 -1.82 8.35 -5.12
C LEU A 129 -0.80 8.99 -4.16
N SER A 130 -0.21 8.23 -3.26
CA SER A 130 0.82 8.74 -2.34
C SER A 130 2.05 9.24 -3.08
N SER A 131 2.47 8.55 -4.14
CA SER A 131 3.59 8.99 -4.99
C SER A 131 3.28 10.27 -5.74
N LEU A 132 2.07 10.41 -6.30
CA LEU A 132 1.64 11.63 -6.98
C LEU A 132 1.63 12.83 -6.03
N VAL A 133 1.01 12.68 -4.85
CA VAL A 133 0.95 13.77 -3.85
C VAL A 133 2.34 14.12 -3.32
N ALA A 134 3.16 13.13 -2.99
CA ALA A 134 4.53 13.36 -2.53
C ALA A 134 5.38 14.04 -3.62
N CYS A 135 5.23 13.63 -4.88
CA CYS A 135 5.92 14.26 -6.01
C CYS A 135 5.49 15.71 -6.21
N LEU A 136 4.19 16.02 -6.10
CA LEU A 136 3.68 17.39 -6.19
C LEU A 136 4.27 18.28 -5.08
N ILE A 137 4.25 17.80 -3.84
CA ILE A 137 4.80 18.52 -2.69
C ILE A 137 6.31 18.73 -2.87
N CYS A 138 7.07 17.69 -3.22
CA CYS A 138 8.50 17.81 -3.45
C CYS A 138 8.82 18.72 -4.64
N THR A 139 8.02 18.72 -5.70
CA THR A 139 8.17 19.64 -6.85
C THR A 139 8.07 21.10 -6.40
N MET A 140 7.14 21.41 -5.51
CA MET A 140 7.02 22.76 -4.93
C MET A 140 8.20 23.11 -4.02
N LEU A 141 8.82 22.13 -3.38
CA LEU A 141 9.98 22.32 -2.50
C LEU A 141 11.32 22.40 -3.26
N LEU A 142 11.44 21.78 -4.46
CA LEU A 142 12.67 21.79 -5.26
C LEU A 142 13.37 23.16 -5.37
N PRO A 143 12.67 24.27 -5.73
CA PRO A 143 13.32 25.58 -5.86
C PRO A 143 13.84 26.12 -4.52
N ILE A 144 13.22 25.76 -3.40
CA ILE A 144 13.65 26.18 -2.05
C ILE A 144 15.02 25.58 -1.71
N PHE A 145 15.28 24.35 -2.18
CA PHE A 145 16.55 23.65 -1.98
C PHE A 145 17.57 23.88 -3.12
N GLY A 146 17.24 24.70 -4.13
CA GLY A 146 18.11 24.92 -5.29
C GLY A 146 18.34 23.66 -6.15
N LEU A 147 17.43 22.69 -6.06
CA LEU A 147 17.53 21.39 -6.72
C LEU A 147 16.98 21.45 -8.15
N SER A 148 17.49 20.56 -9.00
CA SER A 148 17.02 20.38 -10.38
C SER A 148 16.91 18.90 -10.71
N TYR A 149 15.83 18.54 -11.41
CA TYR A 149 15.62 17.18 -11.95
C TYR A 149 16.71 16.73 -12.94
N ALA A 150 17.54 17.65 -13.44
CA ALA A 150 18.66 17.32 -14.32
C ALA A 150 19.81 16.60 -13.60
N LYS A 151 19.88 16.69 -12.26
CA LYS A 151 20.92 16.04 -11.46
C LYS A 151 20.37 14.75 -10.83
N PRO A 152 21.06 13.61 -10.97
CA PRO A 152 20.62 12.37 -10.33
C PRO A 152 20.74 12.49 -8.80
N PRO A 153 19.85 11.83 -8.02
CA PRO A 153 19.85 11.92 -6.55
C PRO A 153 21.17 11.47 -5.90
N GLU A 154 21.95 10.64 -6.59
CA GLU A 154 23.27 10.16 -6.17
C GLU A 154 24.30 11.29 -6.04
N THR A 155 24.12 12.37 -6.80
CA THR A 155 25.02 13.55 -6.79
C THR A 155 24.67 14.57 -5.71
N TYR A 156 23.59 14.35 -4.95
CA TYR A 156 23.14 15.25 -3.90
C TYR A 156 24.09 15.21 -2.69
N THR A 157 24.44 16.39 -2.20
CA THR A 157 25.17 16.62 -0.94
C THR A 157 24.30 16.30 0.27
N GLY A 158 24.88 16.25 1.49
CA GLY A 158 24.16 15.86 2.71
C GLY A 158 22.88 16.68 2.98
N PHE A 159 22.90 17.98 2.69
CA PHE A 159 21.73 18.85 2.83
C PHE A 159 20.67 18.55 1.76
N GLU A 160 21.08 18.38 0.51
CA GLU A 160 20.19 18.06 -0.62
C GLU A 160 19.51 16.69 -0.43
N LYS A 161 20.17 15.71 0.19
CA LYS A 161 19.59 14.40 0.52
C LYS A 161 18.40 14.47 1.49
N GLN A 162 18.23 15.58 2.22
CA GLN A 162 17.07 15.77 3.09
C GLN A 162 15.75 15.74 2.30
N ILE A 163 15.75 16.11 1.01
CA ILE A 163 14.55 16.05 0.17
C ILE A 163 14.01 14.63 0.03
N LEU A 164 14.87 13.61 0.02
CA LEU A 164 14.47 12.20 -0.06
C LEU A 164 13.80 11.74 1.24
N VAL A 165 14.29 12.23 2.37
CA VAL A 165 13.69 11.96 3.68
C VAL A 165 12.33 12.65 3.78
N ILE A 166 12.23 13.92 3.35
CA ILE A 166 10.96 14.65 3.28
C ILE A 166 9.97 13.91 2.37
N PHE A 167 10.41 13.45 1.19
CA PHE A 167 9.59 12.65 0.30
C PHE A 167 9.07 11.39 1.00
N GLY A 168 9.95 10.63 1.65
CA GLY A 168 9.58 9.41 2.37
C GLY A 168 8.57 9.66 3.50
N ILE A 169 8.76 10.73 4.29
CA ILE A 169 7.85 11.12 5.37
C ILE A 169 6.48 11.50 4.81
N VAL A 170 6.45 12.39 3.81
CA VAL A 170 5.21 12.84 3.17
C VAL A 170 4.48 11.66 2.56
N TRP A 171 5.19 10.81 1.83
CA TRP A 171 4.65 9.60 1.21
C TRP A 171 4.00 8.68 2.26
N LEU A 172 4.69 8.44 3.36
CA LEU A 172 4.24 7.54 4.43
C LEU A 172 3.01 8.09 5.17
N ILE A 173 2.96 9.40 5.42
CA ILE A 173 1.78 10.11 5.97
C ILE A 173 0.59 10.00 5.01
N GLN A 174 0.80 10.23 3.72
CA GLN A 174 -0.28 10.12 2.72
C GLN A 174 -0.80 8.69 2.65
N GLY A 175 0.09 7.69 2.64
CA GLY A 175 -0.30 6.30 2.63
C GLY A 175 -1.13 5.91 3.86
N SER A 176 -0.74 6.38 5.05
CA SER A 176 -1.48 6.09 6.29
C SER A 176 -2.85 6.78 6.32
N LEU A 177 -2.95 8.02 5.81
CA LEU A 177 -4.23 8.73 5.65
C LEU A 177 -5.17 8.04 4.67
N ILE A 178 -4.66 7.55 3.53
CA ILE A 178 -5.48 6.81 2.57
C ILE A 178 -6.01 5.53 3.21
N TYR A 179 -5.14 4.73 3.85
CA TYR A 179 -5.57 3.52 4.56
C TYR A 179 -6.57 3.80 5.70
N GLN A 180 -6.46 4.95 6.38
CA GLN A 180 -7.43 5.36 7.39
C GLN A 180 -8.85 5.48 6.80
N ILE A 181 -8.99 5.96 5.56
CA ILE A 181 -10.29 6.08 4.89
C ILE A 181 -10.90 4.70 4.67
N ASP A 182 -10.16 3.73 4.12
CA ASP A 182 -10.65 2.36 3.92
C ASP A 182 -11.05 1.71 5.25
N TYR A 183 -10.24 1.89 6.30
CA TYR A 183 -10.55 1.38 7.63
C TYR A 183 -11.87 1.96 8.18
N LEU A 184 -12.04 3.29 8.16
CA LEU A 184 -13.26 3.95 8.65
C LEU A 184 -14.49 3.53 7.84
N VAL A 185 -14.37 3.36 6.52
CA VAL A 185 -15.45 2.90 5.66
C VAL A 185 -15.85 1.46 6.01
N ARG A 186 -14.89 0.54 6.15
CA ARG A 186 -15.15 -0.85 6.54
C ARG A 186 -15.84 -0.94 7.89
N GLN A 187 -15.33 -0.20 8.87
CA GLN A 187 -15.94 -0.17 10.20
C GLN A 187 -17.38 0.33 10.18
N ARG A 188 -17.66 1.40 9.42
CA ARG A 188 -19.02 1.94 9.29
C ARG A 188 -19.97 0.94 8.62
N LEU A 189 -19.50 0.23 7.59
CA LEU A 189 -20.30 -0.81 6.92
C LEU A 189 -20.63 -1.95 7.89
N ILE A 190 -19.66 -2.41 8.67
CA ILE A 190 -19.85 -3.45 9.69
C ILE A 190 -20.81 -2.98 10.79
N SER A 191 -20.71 -1.73 11.24
CA SER A 191 -21.59 -1.19 12.28
C SER A 191 -23.04 -1.08 11.81
N VAL A 192 -23.27 -0.65 10.56
CA VAL A 192 -24.62 -0.58 9.98
C VAL A 192 -25.22 -1.97 9.82
N TYR A 193 -24.44 -2.94 9.32
CA TYR A 193 -24.93 -4.30 9.08
C TYR A 193 -25.19 -5.08 10.38
N SER A 194 -24.40 -4.84 11.43
CA SER A 194 -24.62 -5.44 12.76
C SER A 194 -25.79 -4.81 13.51
N GLY A 195 -26.06 -3.52 13.31
CA GLY A 195 -27.26 -2.86 13.84
C GLY A 195 -28.56 -3.42 13.25
N ASN A 196 -28.54 -3.83 11.99
CA ASN A 196 -29.72 -4.32 11.27
C ASN A 196 -30.07 -5.80 11.57
N LYS A 197 -29.21 -6.55 12.28
CA LYS A 197 -29.47 -7.95 12.69
C LYS A 197 -30.16 -8.08 14.05
N ASN A 198 -30.33 -6.98 14.78
CA ASN A 198 -30.95 -6.93 16.10
C ASN A 198 -32.40 -6.39 16.06
N ILE A 199 -33.04 -6.43 14.88
CA ILE A 199 -34.47 -6.16 14.64
C ILE A 199 -35.05 -7.41 14.00
#